data_AF-A0A840VC57-F1
#
_entry.id   AF-A0A840VC57-F1
#
_cell.length_a   1.000
_cell.length_b   1.000
_cell.length_c   1.000
_cell.angle_alpha   90.00
_cell.angle_beta   90.00
_cell.angle_gamma   90.00
#
_symmetry.space_group_name_H-M   'P 1'
#
loop_
_entity.id
_entity.type
_entity.pdbx_description
1 polymer ?
#
loop_
_entity_poly.entity_id
_entity_poly.type
_entity_poly.pdbx_seq_one_letter_code
_entity_poly.pdbx_strand_id
1 'polypeptide(L)'
;MPHILVTTRDGLTHQVEYLPGRILTDALHDAGLTELRALCGGCLTCATCHVYVDPLSSASRPPFGELEGVVIGGLAAPRENSRLACQLVLTAALDGLALTIPPEG
;
A
#
# COMPACT_ATOMS: atom_id res chain seq x y z
N MET A 1 -4.00 -12.78 -14.35
CA MET A 1 -4.57 -11.66 -13.57
C MET A 1 -3.47 -10.62 -13.40
N PRO A 2 -3.77 -9.31 -13.25
CA PRO A 2 -2.72 -8.35 -12.96
C PRO A 2 -2.08 -8.67 -11.61
N HIS A 3 -0.85 -8.23 -11.42
CA HIS A 3 -0.05 -8.51 -10.24
C HIS A 3 0.70 -7.28 -9.74
N ILE A 4 1.11 -7.32 -8.49
CA ILE A 4 2.02 -6.35 -7.86
C ILE A 4 3.21 -7.09 -7.24
N LEU A 5 4.32 -6.38 -7.07
CA LEU A 5 5.53 -6.86 -6.41
C LEU A 5 5.61 -6.23 -5.02
N VAL A 6 5.67 -7.06 -3.99
CA VAL A 6 5.59 -6.63 -2.60
C VAL A 6 6.84 -7.08 -1.87
N THR A 7 7.68 -6.13 -1.47
CA THR A 7 8.82 -6.40 -0.60
C THR A 7 8.37 -6.32 0.86
N THR A 8 8.40 -7.45 1.56
CA THR A 8 8.03 -7.60 2.98
C THR A 8 9.14 -7.08 3.91
N ARG A 9 8.86 -7.00 5.22
CA ARG A 9 9.83 -6.48 6.20
C ARG A 9 11.10 -7.31 6.33
N ASP A 10 11.03 -8.60 6.01
CA ASP A 10 12.19 -9.49 5.96
C ASP A 10 13.03 -9.34 4.68
N GLY A 11 12.61 -8.47 3.76
CA GLY A 11 13.28 -8.19 2.49
C GLY A 11 12.93 -9.15 1.36
N LEU A 12 12.04 -10.12 1.57
CA LEU A 12 11.57 -11.01 0.51
C LEU A 12 10.59 -10.27 -0.41
N THR A 13 10.66 -10.57 -1.71
CA THR A 13 9.73 -9.98 -2.69
C THR A 13 8.75 -11.03 -3.16
N HIS A 14 7.47 -10.73 -3.00
CA HIS A 14 6.35 -11.58 -3.36
C HIS A 14 5.59 -10.99 -4.54
N GLN A 15 5.23 -11.85 -5.49
CA GLN A 15 4.28 -11.49 -6.54
C GLN A 15 2.87 -11.79 -6.05
N VAL A 16 2.03 -10.77 -5.98
CA VAL A 16 0.63 -10.89 -5.52
C VAL A 16 -0.29 -10.61 -6.70
N GLU A 17 -1.04 -11.63 -7.12
CA GLU A 17 -2.11 -11.47 -8.10
C GLU A 17 -3.35 -10.87 -7.44
N TYR A 18 -4.09 -10.05 -8.17
CA TYR A 18 -5.31 -9.42 -7.66
C TYR A 18 -6.40 -9.30 -8.71
N LEU A 19 -7.63 -9.13 -8.24
CA LEU A 19 -8.75 -8.69 -9.08
C LEU A 19 -8.83 -7.16 -9.04
N PRO A 20 -8.95 -6.47 -10.18
CA PRO A 20 -9.18 -5.03 -10.19
C PRO A 20 -10.41 -4.64 -9.35
N GLY A 21 -10.32 -3.53 -8.62
CA GLY A 21 -11.33 -3.04 -7.68
C GLY A 21 -11.07 -3.43 -6.21
N ARG A 22 -10.12 -4.32 -5.93
CA ARG A 22 -9.75 -4.70 -4.56
C ARG A 22 -8.95 -3.61 -3.86
N ILE A 23 -9.12 -3.48 -2.54
CA ILE A 23 -8.24 -2.66 -1.70
C ILE A 23 -6.91 -3.40 -1.52
N LEU A 24 -5.78 -2.67 -1.60
CA LEU A 24 -4.46 -3.28 -1.51
C LEU A 24 -4.27 -4.12 -0.23
N THR A 25 -4.65 -3.62 0.95
CA THR A 25 -4.53 -4.39 2.20
C THR A 25 -5.24 -5.74 2.13
N ASP A 26 -6.45 -5.75 1.58
CA ASP A 26 -7.25 -6.97 1.47
C ASP A 26 -6.64 -7.96 0.47
N ALA A 27 -6.10 -7.45 -0.65
CA ALA A 27 -5.40 -8.29 -1.63
C ALA A 27 -4.11 -8.91 -1.05
N LEU A 28 -3.37 -8.15 -0.22
CA LEU A 28 -2.20 -8.68 0.48
C LEU A 28 -2.58 -9.74 1.52
N HIS A 29 -3.67 -9.51 2.28
CA HIS A 29 -4.16 -10.47 3.26
C HIS A 29 -4.63 -11.77 2.61
N ASP A 30 -5.37 -11.69 1.51
CA ASP A 30 -5.77 -12.86 0.72
C ASP A 30 -4.57 -13.68 0.22
N ALA A 31 -3.45 -13.00 -0.05
CA ALA A 31 -2.19 -13.62 -0.46
C ALA A 31 -1.31 -14.11 0.73
N GLY A 32 -1.80 -14.01 1.96
CA GLY A 32 -1.10 -14.44 3.17
C GLY A 32 -0.09 -13.42 3.73
N LEU A 33 -0.01 -12.22 3.16
CA LEU A 33 0.88 -11.14 3.62
C LEU A 33 0.16 -10.25 4.64
N THR A 34 0.13 -10.68 5.90
CA THR A 34 -0.67 -10.06 6.97
C THR A 34 0.07 -9.02 7.82
N GLU A 35 1.24 -8.57 7.39
CA GLU A 35 2.07 -7.60 8.14
C GLU A 35 1.41 -6.21 8.28
N LEU A 36 0.57 -5.83 7.30
CA LEU A 36 -0.22 -4.60 7.37
C LEU A 36 -1.50 -4.86 8.16
N ARG A 37 -1.73 -4.12 9.25
CA ARG A 37 -2.87 -4.41 10.14
C ARG A 37 -4.13 -3.62 9.82
N ALA A 38 -3.99 -2.44 9.21
CA ALA A 38 -5.09 -1.50 8.95
C ALA A 38 -6.06 -1.34 10.15
N LEU A 39 -5.56 -1.05 11.35
CA LEU A 39 -6.33 -1.15 12.61
C LEU A 39 -7.61 -0.31 12.66
N CYS A 40 -7.64 0.83 11.96
CA CYS A 40 -8.81 1.69 11.88
C CYS A 40 -9.82 1.27 10.80
N GLY A 41 -9.58 0.18 10.07
CA GLY A 41 -10.45 -0.25 8.96
C GLY A 41 -10.53 0.75 7.81
N GLY A 42 -9.49 1.56 7.58
CA GLY A 42 -9.46 2.53 6.48
C GLY A 42 -10.06 3.90 6.80
N CYS A 43 -10.28 4.23 8.07
CA CYS A 43 -10.88 5.50 8.50
C CYS A 43 -9.90 6.68 8.63
N LEU A 44 -8.66 6.57 8.13
CA LEU A 44 -7.65 7.64 8.20
C LEU A 44 -7.35 8.14 9.63
N THR A 45 -7.31 7.22 10.60
CA THR A 45 -6.96 7.54 12.00
C THR A 45 -5.75 6.77 12.52
N CYS A 46 -5.17 5.86 11.72
CA CYS A 46 -3.95 5.13 12.04
C CYS A 46 -3.07 5.02 10.80
N ALA A 47 -1.78 4.70 10.99
CA ALA A 47 -0.84 4.45 9.90
C ALA A 47 -0.33 2.99 9.84
N THR A 48 -1.02 2.03 10.47
CA THR A 48 -0.57 0.61 10.53
C THR A 48 -0.72 -0.17 9.22
N CYS A 49 -1.03 0.53 8.13
CA CYS A 49 -1.09 0.01 6.76
C CYS A 49 -0.15 0.81 5.83
N HIS A 50 0.80 1.53 6.41
CA HIS A 50 1.77 2.33 5.67
C HIS A 50 2.64 1.44 4.78
N VAL A 51 2.84 1.91 3.55
CA VAL A 51 3.70 1.29 2.52
C VAL A 51 4.46 2.38 1.78
N TYR A 52 5.62 2.03 1.21
CA TYR A 52 6.26 2.82 0.17
C TYR A 52 5.85 2.26 -1.18
N VAL A 53 5.30 3.08 -2.05
CA VAL A 53 4.81 2.67 -3.37
C VAL A 53 5.76 3.22 -4.42
N ASP A 54 6.35 2.38 -5.24
CA ASP A 54 7.24 2.88 -6.28
C ASP A 54 6.45 3.73 -7.30
N PRO A 55 7.07 4.80 -7.82
CA PRO A 55 6.40 5.68 -8.75
C PRO A 55 6.05 4.95 -10.04
N LEU A 56 4.76 4.73 -10.27
CA LEU A 56 4.22 4.52 -11.61
C LEU A 56 4.04 5.88 -12.32
N SER A 57 3.79 5.80 -13.62
CA SER A 57 3.21 6.90 -14.42
C SER A 57 2.19 7.69 -13.58
N SER A 58 2.30 9.03 -13.57
CA SER A 58 1.38 9.91 -12.83
C SER A 58 -0.09 9.66 -13.18
N ALA A 59 -0.38 9.21 -14.40
CA ALA A 59 -1.72 8.88 -14.85
C ALA A 59 -2.35 7.66 -14.17
N SER A 60 -1.53 6.76 -13.60
CA SER A 60 -1.98 5.52 -12.95
C SER A 60 -2.04 5.64 -11.43
N ARG A 61 -1.57 6.75 -10.84
CA ARG A 61 -1.50 6.88 -9.38
C ARG A 61 -2.88 7.12 -8.78
N PRO A 62 -3.29 6.33 -7.77
CA PRO A 62 -4.48 6.62 -7.00
C PRO A 62 -4.37 8.02 -6.38
N PRO A 63 -5.46 8.81 -6.33
CA PRO A 63 -5.43 10.15 -5.78
C PRO A 63 -4.87 10.14 -4.35
N PHE A 64 -4.07 11.14 -4.02
CA PHE A 64 -3.53 11.36 -2.68
C PHE A 64 -4.36 12.41 -1.97
N GLY A 65 -4.96 12.06 -0.82
CA GLY A 65 -5.85 12.94 -0.08
C GLY A 65 -5.13 13.77 0.99
N GLU A 66 -5.68 14.94 1.33
CA GLU A 66 -5.14 15.80 2.39
C GLU A 66 -5.10 15.09 3.75
N LEU A 67 -6.20 14.41 4.12
CA LEU A 67 -6.28 13.63 5.36
C LEU A 67 -5.28 12.47 5.40
N GLU A 68 -5.03 11.81 4.26
CA GLU A 68 -3.99 10.78 4.14
C GLU A 68 -2.61 11.39 4.44
N GLY A 69 -2.33 12.58 3.90
CA GLY A 69 -1.11 13.34 4.17
C GLY A 69 -0.94 13.72 5.63
N VAL A 70 -2.02 14.13 6.32
CA VAL A 70 -1.99 14.44 7.76
C VAL A 70 -1.59 13.21 8.59
N VAL A 71 -2.19 12.05 8.30
CA VAL A 71 -1.87 10.79 9.00
C VAL A 71 -0.44 10.35 8.74
N ILE A 72 0.02 10.41 7.48
CA ILE A 72 1.39 10.07 7.09
C ILE A 72 2.40 11.02 7.72
N GLY A 73 2.07 12.31 7.86
CA GLY A 73 2.93 13.31 8.49
C GLY A 73 3.25 13.04 9.96
N GLY A 74 2.47 12.19 10.63
CA GLY A 74 2.72 11.73 12.00
C GLY A 74 3.70 10.55 12.10
N LEU A 75 4.15 9.96 11.00
CA LEU A 75 5.10 8.84 11.00
C LEU A 75 6.51 9.30 11.40
N ALA A 76 7.29 8.37 11.95
CA ALA A 76 8.70 8.63 12.28
C ALA A 76 9.59 8.79 11.04
N ALA A 77 9.25 8.12 9.94
CA ALA A 77 10.04 8.10 8.71
C ALA A 77 9.16 8.15 7.44
N PRO A 78 8.33 9.19 7.24
CA PRO A 78 7.58 9.34 6.00
C PRO A 78 8.53 9.60 4.83
N ARG A 79 8.12 9.14 3.65
CA ARG A 79 8.77 9.38 2.36
C ARG A 79 7.76 9.97 1.38
N GLU A 80 8.24 10.65 0.34
CA GLU A 80 7.37 11.21 -0.72
C GLU A 80 6.47 10.17 -1.38
N ASN A 81 6.92 8.91 -1.41
CA ASN A 81 6.19 7.79 -1.98
C ASN A 81 5.42 6.97 -0.92
N SER A 82 5.24 7.51 0.28
CA SER A 82 4.43 6.89 1.34
C SER A 82 2.96 6.95 0.99
N ARG A 83 2.28 5.82 1.19
CA ARG A 83 0.82 5.70 1.05
C ARG A 83 0.25 4.88 2.19
N LEU A 84 -1.05 5.02 2.42
CA LEU A 84 -1.81 4.12 3.26
C LEU A 84 -2.44 3.05 2.37
N ALA A 85 -1.99 1.79 2.48
CA ALA A 85 -2.43 0.71 1.61
C ALA A 85 -3.96 0.50 1.65
N CYS A 86 -4.62 0.79 2.78
CA CYS A 86 -6.08 0.68 2.89
C CYS A 86 -6.85 1.73 2.05
N GLN A 87 -6.16 2.75 1.52
CA GLN A 87 -6.74 3.78 0.65
C GLN A 87 -6.46 3.51 -0.84
N LEU A 88 -5.67 2.47 -1.16
CA LEU A 88 -5.30 2.17 -2.53
C LEU A 88 -6.26 1.13 -3.12
N VAL A 89 -7.09 1.57 -4.05
CA VAL A 89 -7.88 0.67 -4.91
C VAL A 89 -6.99 0.18 -6.04
N LEU A 90 -6.83 -1.14 -6.14
CA LEU A 90 -6.05 -1.78 -7.17
C LEU A 90 -6.80 -1.75 -8.52
N THR A 91 -6.30 -1.00 -9.49
CA THR A 91 -6.87 -0.98 -10.85
C THR A 91 -6.01 -1.81 -11.80
N ALA A 92 -6.54 -2.22 -12.95
CA ALA A 92 -5.74 -2.95 -13.95
C ALA A 92 -4.50 -2.16 -14.44
N ALA A 93 -4.50 -0.83 -14.31
CA ALA A 93 -3.38 0.03 -14.67
C ALA A 93 -2.19 -0.04 -13.67
N LEU A 94 -2.34 -0.77 -12.56
CA LEU A 94 -1.30 -1.00 -11.56
C LEU A 94 -0.59 -2.36 -11.73
N ASP A 95 -0.78 -3.05 -12.86
CA ASP A 95 -0.04 -4.27 -13.16
C ASP A 95 1.47 -3.99 -13.16
N GLY A 96 2.22 -4.80 -12.41
CA GLY A 96 3.65 -4.63 -12.18
C GLY A 96 4.02 -3.56 -11.16
N LEU A 97 3.07 -2.96 -10.42
CA LEU A 97 3.38 -2.00 -9.36
C LEU A 97 4.30 -2.66 -8.31
N ALA A 98 5.41 -2.00 -7.99
CA ALA A 98 6.27 -2.39 -6.88
C ALA A 98 5.96 -1.57 -5.62
N LEU A 99 5.99 -2.22 -4.46
CA LEU A 99 5.84 -1.56 -3.17
C LEU A 99 6.65 -2.28 -2.09
N THR A 100 6.93 -1.58 -1.00
CA THR A 100 7.69 -2.09 0.14
C THR A 100 6.93 -1.83 1.44
N ILE A 101 6.87 -2.85 2.30
CA ILE A 101 6.38 -2.73 3.67
C ILE A 101 7.53 -2.21 4.54
N PRO A 102 7.40 -1.03 5.16
CA PRO A 102 8.42 -0.51 6.06
C PRO A 102 8.57 -1.38 7.31
N PRO A 103 9.75 -1.34 7.98
CA PRO A 103 9.91 -1.86 9.32
C PRO A 103 8.86 -1.29 10.29
N GLU A 104 8.54 -2.02 11.36
CA GLU A 104 7.74 -1.46 12.44
C GLU A 104 8.49 -0.30 13.10
N GLY A 105 7.78 0.82 13.27
CA GLY A 105 8.26 2.03 13.93
C GLY A 105 7.23 2.51 14.95
#